data_AF-A0A510Y3N0-F1
#
_entry.id   AF-A0A510Y3N0-F1
#
_cell.length_a   1.000
_cell.length_b   1.000
_cell.length_c   1.000
_cell.angle_alpha   90.00
_cell.angle_beta   90.00
_cell.angle_gamma   90.00
#
_symmetry.space_group_name_H-M   'P 1'
#
loop_
_entity.id
_entity.type
_entity.pdbx_description
1 polymer ?
#
loop_
_entity_poly.entity_id
_entity_poly.type
_entity_poly.pdbx_seq_one_letter_code
_entity_poly.pdbx_strand_id
1 'polypeptide(L)'
;MATQKEKKVYQVFQSISGSYDHMNSVISFRLHKLWRKKTMKQMNVRRGTTALDLCCGTADWTIQLGKAAGPGGGVTGIDFSEKMLEVGREKIQREQLANIDLIHGNVNNLPFEDNSFDYVTIGFGLRNVSDYLRVLKEMQRVLKPGGTAVCLETSWPENNVVEKFYSFYFQSVMPIVGKVLINRYEEYRWLQESTMAFPSKETLGVMFMEAGFSQVQMSPFSAGTVCAHIARKK
;
A
#
# COMPACT_ATOMS: atom_id res chain seq x y z
N MET A 1 -17.15 -15.04 -3.76
CA MET A 1 -16.61 -14.98 -5.14
C MET A 1 -15.95 -13.62 -5.35
N ALA A 2 -14.84 -13.55 -6.06
CA ALA A 2 -14.17 -12.27 -6.34
C ALA A 2 -15.04 -11.36 -7.23
N THR A 3 -15.15 -10.09 -6.83
CA THR A 3 -15.82 -9.01 -7.54
C THR A 3 -15.17 -8.74 -8.91
N GLN A 4 -15.88 -8.05 -9.80
CA GLN A 4 -15.34 -7.67 -11.11
C GLN A 4 -14.11 -6.75 -10.97
N LYS A 5 -14.09 -5.87 -9.96
CA LYS A 5 -12.95 -5.03 -9.60
C LYS A 5 -11.74 -5.89 -9.22
N GLU A 6 -11.91 -6.86 -8.32
CA GLU A 6 -10.82 -7.75 -7.88
C GLU A 6 -10.24 -8.56 -9.05
N LYS A 7 -11.08 -9.06 -9.97
CA LYS A 7 -10.61 -9.78 -11.16
C LYS A 7 -9.76 -8.89 -12.08
N LYS A 8 -10.21 -7.65 -12.34
CA LYS A 8 -9.46 -6.67 -13.17
C LYS A 8 -8.11 -6.32 -12.53
N VAL A 9 -8.10 -6.03 -11.23
CA VAL A 9 -6.88 -5.78 -10.45
C VAL A 9 -5.92 -6.95 -10.57
N TYR A 10 -6.40 -8.17 -10.30
CA TYR A 10 -5.56 -9.37 -10.39
C TYR A 10 -4.89 -9.53 -11.75
N GLN A 11 -5.64 -9.38 -12.85
CA GLN A 11 -5.09 -9.51 -14.20
C GLN A 11 -4.01 -8.46 -14.50
N VAL A 12 -4.24 -7.21 -14.10
CA VAL A 12 -3.26 -6.11 -14.25
C VAL A 12 -1.97 -6.40 -13.49
N PHE A 13 -2.06 -6.76 -12.21
CA PHE A 13 -0.86 -6.97 -11.39
C PHE A 13 -0.12 -8.26 -11.71
N GLN A 14 -0.82 -9.30 -12.17
CA GLN A 14 -0.22 -10.54 -12.70
C GLN A 14 0.59 -10.31 -13.99
N SER A 15 0.18 -9.39 -14.86
CA SER A 15 0.85 -9.19 -16.16
C SER A 15 2.12 -8.33 -16.07
N ILE A 16 2.32 -7.64 -14.94
CA ILE A 16 3.38 -6.64 -14.77
C ILE A 16 4.40 -6.93 -13.67
N SER A 17 4.31 -8.07 -12.97
CA SER A 17 5.16 -8.36 -11.80
C SER A 17 6.66 -8.15 -12.06
N GLY A 18 7.16 -8.59 -13.21
CA GLY A 18 8.58 -8.46 -13.59
C GLY A 18 9.05 -7.03 -13.90
N SER A 19 8.16 -6.12 -14.27
CA SER A 19 8.48 -4.72 -14.59
C SER A 19 7.93 -3.71 -13.58
N TYR A 20 7.22 -4.19 -12.55
CA TYR A 20 6.44 -3.37 -11.63
C TYR A 20 7.27 -2.26 -10.96
N ASP A 21 8.42 -2.61 -10.36
CA ASP A 21 9.26 -1.63 -9.65
C ASP A 21 9.84 -0.56 -10.56
N HIS A 22 10.19 -0.95 -11.80
CA HIS A 22 10.68 -0.01 -12.79
C HIS A 22 9.59 0.99 -13.17
N MET A 23 8.40 0.50 -13.49
CA MET A 23 7.25 1.35 -13.81
C MET A 23 6.89 2.27 -12.65
N ASN A 24 6.80 1.75 -11.43
CA ASN A 24 6.54 2.55 -10.24
C ASN A 24 7.61 3.64 -10.03
N SER A 25 8.87 3.32 -10.28
CA SER A 25 9.97 4.28 -10.20
C SER A 25 9.86 5.39 -11.25
N VAL A 26 9.45 5.07 -12.48
CA VAL A 26 9.21 6.06 -13.54
C VAL A 26 8.01 6.94 -13.19
N ILE A 27 6.86 6.33 -12.87
CA ILE A 27 5.59 7.03 -12.63
C ILE A 27 5.68 8.00 -11.46
N SER A 28 6.35 7.58 -10.38
CA SER A 28 6.46 8.39 -9.17
C SER A 28 7.73 9.24 -9.12
N PHE A 29 8.56 9.24 -10.16
CA PHE A 29 9.89 9.84 -10.14
C PHE A 29 10.72 9.39 -8.91
N ARG A 30 10.60 8.11 -8.53
CA ARG A 30 11.19 7.49 -7.34
C ARG A 30 10.77 8.08 -5.99
N LEU A 31 9.83 9.03 -5.96
CA LEU A 31 9.35 9.68 -4.73
C LEU A 31 8.67 8.69 -3.78
N HIS A 32 8.07 7.61 -4.30
CA HIS A 32 7.50 6.52 -3.49
C HIS A 32 8.47 5.93 -2.46
N LYS A 33 9.78 5.89 -2.77
CA LYS A 33 10.81 5.45 -1.81
C LYS A 33 11.00 6.47 -0.67
N LEU A 34 10.94 7.76 -0.98
CA LEU A 34 11.06 8.83 0.01
C LEU A 34 9.83 8.90 0.91
N TRP A 35 8.62 8.77 0.35
CA TRP A 35 7.38 8.73 1.12
C TRP A 35 7.38 7.53 2.08
N ARG A 36 7.67 6.32 1.60
CA ARG A 36 7.81 5.12 2.46
C ARG A 36 8.86 5.31 3.55
N LYS A 37 10.03 5.86 3.23
CA LYS A 37 11.09 6.12 4.23
C LYS A 37 10.62 7.10 5.31
N LYS A 38 9.92 8.18 4.94
CA LYS A 38 9.37 9.15 5.89
C LYS A 38 8.28 8.53 6.76
N THR A 39 7.38 7.74 6.18
CA THR A 39 6.34 7.01 6.92
C THR A 39 6.96 6.00 7.88
N MET A 40 7.95 5.21 7.46
CA MET A 40 8.67 4.28 8.35
C MET A 40 9.32 4.99 9.54
N LYS A 41 9.86 6.20 9.34
CA LYS A 41 10.40 7.02 10.43
C LYS A 41 9.31 7.46 11.42
N GLN A 42 8.13 7.84 10.92
CA GLN A 42 6.97 8.20 11.77
C GLN A 42 6.43 6.99 12.55
N MET A 43 6.41 5.81 11.93
CA MET A 43 5.98 4.57 12.58
C MET A 43 6.86 4.16 13.77
N ASN A 44 8.14 4.52 13.72
CA ASN A 44 9.14 4.16 14.73
C ASN A 44 9.07 2.67 15.10
N VAL A 45 9.13 1.81 14.08
CA VAL A 45 9.02 0.34 14.22
C VAL A 45 10.09 -0.16 15.18
N ARG A 46 9.67 -0.83 16.25
CA ARG A 46 10.58 -1.32 17.29
C ARG A 46 11.13 -2.69 16.92
N ARG A 47 12.37 -2.97 17.33
CA ARG A 47 12.94 -4.31 17.20
C ARG A 47 12.13 -5.33 18.01
N GLY A 48 12.01 -6.54 17.50
CA GLY A 48 11.26 -7.61 18.16
C GLY A 48 9.75 -7.56 17.94
N THR A 49 9.24 -6.64 17.12
CA THR A 49 7.79 -6.50 16.88
C THR A 49 7.30 -7.34 15.72
N THR A 50 6.00 -7.56 15.70
CA THR A 50 5.27 -8.26 14.65
C THR A 50 4.58 -7.27 13.70
N ALA A 51 4.70 -7.46 12.39
CA ALA A 51 4.06 -6.59 11.41
C ALA A 51 3.38 -7.37 10.28
N LEU A 52 2.27 -6.84 9.78
CA LEU A 52 1.55 -7.37 8.61
C LEU A 52 1.52 -6.29 7.51
N ASP A 53 1.96 -6.64 6.31
CA ASP A 53 1.94 -5.77 5.13
C ASP A 53 0.90 -6.27 4.12
N LEU A 54 -0.21 -5.54 4.01
CA LEU A 54 -1.33 -5.85 3.13
C LEU A 54 -1.08 -5.33 1.71
N CYS A 55 -1.47 -6.14 0.71
CA CYS A 55 -1.20 -5.85 -0.70
C CYS A 55 0.30 -5.60 -0.92
N CYS A 56 1.15 -6.46 -0.37
CA CYS A 56 2.59 -6.23 -0.27
C CYS A 56 3.31 -6.21 -1.63
N GLY A 57 2.67 -6.69 -2.70
CA GLY A 57 3.21 -6.78 -4.04
C GLY A 57 4.56 -7.49 -4.05
N THR A 58 5.58 -6.84 -4.61
CA THR A 58 6.95 -7.34 -4.68
C THR A 58 7.74 -7.12 -3.37
N ALA A 59 7.06 -7.05 -2.22
CA ALA A 59 7.62 -7.01 -0.85
C ALA A 59 8.52 -5.81 -0.49
N ASP A 60 8.49 -4.71 -1.24
CA ASP A 60 9.37 -3.54 -1.02
C ASP A 60 9.20 -2.88 0.36
N TRP A 61 7.96 -2.81 0.88
CA TRP A 61 7.70 -2.29 2.21
C TRP A 61 7.89 -3.39 3.27
N THR A 62 7.44 -4.60 3.00
CA THR A 62 7.68 -5.80 3.83
C THR A 62 9.16 -5.96 4.19
N ILE A 63 10.07 -5.79 3.24
CA ILE A 63 11.53 -5.84 3.45
C ILE A 63 12.00 -4.73 4.39
N GLN A 64 11.48 -3.50 4.25
CA GLN A 64 11.82 -2.40 5.15
C GLN A 64 11.32 -2.65 6.57
N LEU A 65 10.12 -3.24 6.71
CA LEU A 65 9.57 -3.66 7.99
C LEU A 65 10.44 -4.75 8.63
N GLY A 66 10.82 -5.79 7.87
CA GLY A 66 11.65 -6.88 8.38
C GLY A 66 13.03 -6.41 8.84
N LYS A 67 13.65 -5.49 8.10
CA LYS A 67 14.91 -4.84 8.53
C LYS A 67 14.75 -4.04 9.82
N ALA A 68 13.63 -3.32 9.98
CA ALA A 68 13.37 -2.50 11.17
C ALA A 68 13.03 -3.34 12.42
N ALA A 69 12.18 -4.36 12.25
CA ALA A 69 11.81 -5.32 13.30
C ALA A 69 13.03 -6.17 13.73
N GLY A 70 13.94 -6.45 12.80
CA GLY A 70 15.14 -7.23 13.04
C GLY A 70 14.86 -8.71 13.35
N PRO A 71 15.91 -9.52 13.61
CA PRO A 71 15.78 -10.97 13.66
C PRO A 71 14.86 -11.53 14.76
N GLY A 72 14.61 -10.76 15.82
CA GLY A 72 13.70 -11.17 16.90
C GLY A 72 12.24 -10.77 16.67
N GLY A 73 11.94 -10.03 15.60
CA GLY A 73 10.58 -9.70 15.18
C GLY A 73 10.11 -10.62 14.04
N GLY A 74 8.87 -10.45 13.61
CA GLY A 74 8.30 -11.23 12.51
C GLY A 74 7.46 -10.36 11.59
N VAL A 75 7.64 -10.49 10.28
CA VAL A 75 6.88 -9.72 9.30
C VAL A 75 6.20 -10.64 8.31
N THR A 76 4.91 -10.46 8.13
CA THR A 76 4.15 -11.20 7.13
C THR A 76 3.70 -10.24 6.04
N GLY A 77 3.95 -10.56 4.78
CA GLY A 77 3.36 -9.88 3.63
C GLY A 77 2.23 -10.73 3.04
N ILE A 78 1.10 -10.12 2.73
CA ILE A 78 -0.02 -10.77 2.04
C ILE A 78 -0.35 -10.05 0.73
N ASP A 79 -0.46 -10.80 -0.36
CA ASP A 79 -0.90 -10.27 -1.66
C ASP A 79 -1.82 -11.26 -2.37
N PHE A 80 -2.66 -10.73 -3.27
CA PHE A 80 -3.57 -11.52 -4.08
C PHE A 80 -2.91 -12.06 -5.36
N SER A 81 -1.71 -11.58 -5.72
CA SER A 81 -0.96 -11.99 -6.91
C SER A 81 0.23 -12.86 -6.55
N GLU A 82 0.16 -14.16 -6.82
CA GLU A 82 1.28 -15.09 -6.59
C GLU A 82 2.55 -14.65 -7.34
N LYS A 83 2.43 -14.14 -8.56
CA LYS A 83 3.58 -13.63 -9.34
C LYS A 83 4.27 -12.43 -8.70
N MET A 84 3.54 -11.61 -7.96
CA MET A 84 4.15 -10.53 -7.20
C MET A 84 4.93 -11.08 -6.00
N LEU A 85 4.35 -12.08 -5.33
CA LEU A 85 5.00 -12.77 -4.22
C LEU A 85 6.26 -13.51 -4.66
N GLU A 86 6.29 -14.15 -5.84
CA GLU A 86 7.49 -14.78 -6.41
C GLU A 86 8.65 -13.78 -6.49
N VAL A 87 8.44 -12.61 -7.09
CA VAL A 87 9.45 -11.53 -7.13
C VAL A 87 9.83 -11.06 -5.72
N GLY A 88 8.86 -10.99 -4.81
CA GLY A 88 9.09 -10.67 -3.40
C GLY A 88 10.02 -11.68 -2.70
N ARG A 89 9.79 -12.98 -2.90
CA ARG A 89 10.60 -14.07 -2.33
C ARG A 89 12.04 -14.00 -2.81
N GLU A 90 12.27 -13.75 -4.09
CA GLU A 90 13.62 -13.57 -4.64
C GLU A 90 14.37 -12.40 -3.97
N LYS A 91 13.68 -11.27 -3.75
CA LYS A 91 14.28 -10.11 -3.07
C LYS A 91 14.59 -10.40 -1.61
N ILE A 92 13.67 -11.04 -0.89
CA ILE A 92 13.84 -11.43 0.52
C ILE A 92 15.05 -12.36 0.66
N GLN A 93 15.17 -13.36 -0.22
CA GLN A 93 16.29 -14.29 -0.25
C GLN A 93 17.62 -13.55 -0.48
N ARG A 94 17.65 -12.61 -1.45
CA ARG A 94 18.84 -11.80 -1.75
C ARG A 94 19.28 -10.93 -0.56
N GLU A 95 18.32 -10.43 0.21
CA GLU A 95 18.54 -9.61 1.40
C GLU A 95 18.80 -10.45 2.67
N GLN A 96 18.71 -11.78 2.57
CA GLN A 96 18.94 -12.75 3.66
C GLN A 96 18.07 -12.49 4.91
N LEU A 97 16.81 -12.12 4.69
CA LEU A 97 15.85 -11.81 5.76
C LEU A 97 15.02 -13.04 6.11
N ALA A 98 15.45 -13.77 7.15
CA ALA A 98 14.77 -14.98 7.64
C ALA A 98 13.50 -14.69 8.48
N ASN A 99 13.24 -13.42 8.81
CA ASN A 99 12.12 -13.00 9.64
C ASN A 99 10.91 -12.49 8.83
N ILE A 100 10.86 -12.80 7.52
CA ILE A 100 9.80 -12.38 6.62
C ILE A 100 9.15 -13.59 5.97
N ASP A 101 7.83 -13.69 6.10
CA ASP A 101 7.00 -14.66 5.38
C ASP A 101 6.07 -13.96 4.39
N LEU A 102 5.87 -14.58 3.23
CA LEU A 102 4.94 -14.09 2.20
C LEU A 102 3.82 -15.11 1.97
N ILE A 103 2.58 -14.66 2.12
CA ILE A 103 1.39 -15.49 1.95
C ILE A 103 0.51 -14.97 0.80
N HIS A 104 -0.09 -15.90 0.07
CA HIS A 104 -1.10 -15.59 -0.92
C HIS A 104 -2.48 -15.53 -0.28
N GLY A 105 -3.21 -14.43 -0.46
CA GLY A 105 -4.53 -14.29 0.12
C GLY A 105 -5.24 -12.98 -0.21
N ASN A 106 -6.51 -12.90 0.20
CA ASN A 106 -7.36 -11.74 -0.02
C ASN A 106 -7.50 -10.94 1.28
N VAL A 107 -7.17 -9.65 1.22
CA VAL A 107 -7.17 -8.75 2.38
C VAL A 107 -8.57 -8.42 2.92
N ASN A 108 -9.63 -8.72 2.17
CA ASN A 108 -11.01 -8.59 2.65
C ASN A 108 -11.34 -9.60 3.77
N ASN A 109 -10.55 -10.67 3.92
CA ASN A 109 -10.73 -11.65 4.98
C ASN A 109 -9.38 -12.24 5.36
N LEU A 110 -8.74 -11.66 6.37
CA LEU A 110 -7.39 -12.02 6.75
C LEU A 110 -7.38 -13.35 7.52
N PRO A 111 -6.49 -14.30 7.17
CA PRO A 111 -6.37 -15.60 7.82
C PRO A 111 -5.57 -15.52 9.13
N PHE A 112 -5.83 -14.50 9.94
CA PHE A 112 -5.12 -14.25 11.20
C PHE A 112 -6.11 -14.05 12.34
N GLU A 113 -5.69 -14.43 13.54
CA GLU A 113 -6.44 -14.20 14.76
C GLU A 113 -6.42 -12.71 15.15
N ASP A 114 -7.36 -12.33 16.00
CA ASP A 114 -7.44 -11.00 16.59
C ASP A 114 -6.16 -10.71 17.39
N ASN A 115 -5.71 -9.46 17.40
CA ASN A 115 -4.58 -9.03 18.23
C ASN A 115 -3.25 -9.76 17.95
N SER A 116 -2.99 -10.11 16.70
CA SER A 116 -1.78 -10.82 16.28
C SER A 116 -0.57 -9.91 16.02
N PHE A 117 -0.78 -8.67 15.56
CA PHE A 117 0.29 -7.80 15.04
C PHE A 117 0.46 -6.50 15.82
N ASP A 118 1.68 -6.01 15.95
CA ASP A 118 1.97 -4.68 16.52
C ASP A 118 1.78 -3.56 15.48
N TYR A 119 2.03 -3.87 14.20
CA TYR A 119 1.89 -2.97 13.06
C TYR A 119 1.12 -3.63 11.93
N VAL A 120 0.23 -2.89 11.27
CA VAL A 120 -0.41 -3.31 10.01
C VAL A 120 -0.28 -2.18 9.00
N THR A 121 0.34 -2.46 7.85
CA THR A 121 0.58 -1.51 6.77
C THR A 121 -0.21 -1.88 5.53
N ILE A 122 -0.62 -0.88 4.75
CA ILE A 122 -1.08 -1.03 3.37
C ILE A 122 -0.53 0.12 2.54
N GLY A 123 0.24 -0.18 1.50
CA GLY A 123 0.96 0.81 0.70
C GLY A 123 0.58 0.76 -0.75
N PHE A 124 -0.06 1.81 -1.26
CA PHE A 124 -0.52 1.90 -2.63
C PHE A 124 -1.40 0.70 -3.06
N GLY A 125 -2.06 0.05 -2.09
CA GLY A 125 -2.89 -1.13 -2.28
C GLY A 125 -4.36 -0.88 -1.99
N LEU A 126 -4.69 0.03 -1.06
CA LEU A 126 -6.06 0.21 -0.56
C LEU A 126 -7.00 0.68 -1.67
N ARG A 127 -6.56 1.54 -2.58
CA ARG A 127 -7.41 1.96 -3.72
C ARG A 127 -7.85 0.82 -4.64
N ASN A 128 -7.12 -0.30 -4.62
CA ASN A 128 -7.39 -1.46 -5.46
C ASN A 128 -8.38 -2.45 -4.83
N VAL A 129 -8.68 -2.35 -3.53
CA VAL A 129 -9.64 -3.27 -2.89
C VAL A 129 -11.08 -2.86 -3.21
N SER A 130 -12.01 -3.81 -3.06
CA SER A 130 -13.44 -3.60 -3.33
C SER A 130 -14.19 -2.92 -2.20
N ASP A 131 -13.78 -3.14 -0.94
CA ASP A 131 -14.43 -2.60 0.25
C ASP A 131 -13.39 -2.05 1.23
N TYR A 132 -13.22 -0.73 1.21
CA TYR A 132 -12.21 -0.06 2.03
C TYR A 132 -12.51 -0.20 3.53
N LEU A 133 -13.77 -0.01 3.93
CA LEU A 133 -14.14 -0.04 5.35
C LEU A 133 -13.96 -1.45 5.93
N ARG A 134 -14.29 -2.49 5.16
CA ARG A 134 -14.03 -3.88 5.57
C ARG A 134 -12.54 -4.15 5.76
N VAL A 135 -11.68 -3.72 4.84
CA VAL A 135 -10.24 -3.88 4.99
C VAL A 135 -9.71 -3.10 6.20
N LEU A 136 -10.18 -1.88 6.44
CA LEU A 136 -9.81 -1.11 7.64
C LEU A 136 -10.26 -1.81 8.93
N LYS A 137 -11.45 -2.44 8.95
CA LYS A 137 -11.91 -3.25 10.09
C LYS A 137 -11.05 -4.51 10.29
N GLU A 138 -10.65 -5.19 9.22
CA GLU A 138 -9.74 -6.33 9.31
C GLU A 138 -8.36 -5.91 9.83
N MET A 139 -7.82 -4.77 9.37
CA MET A 139 -6.60 -4.18 9.93
C MET A 139 -6.75 -3.92 11.44
N GLN A 140 -7.89 -3.38 11.87
CA GLN A 140 -8.16 -3.10 13.28
C GLN A 140 -8.24 -4.40 14.09
N ARG A 141 -8.92 -5.41 13.56
CA ARG A 141 -9.14 -6.69 14.24
C ARG A 141 -7.80 -7.38 14.55
N VAL A 142 -6.94 -7.52 13.56
CA VAL A 142 -5.66 -8.25 13.70
C VAL A 142 -4.57 -7.45 14.44
N LEU A 143 -4.74 -6.15 14.64
CA LEU A 143 -3.83 -5.35 15.47
C LEU A 143 -3.99 -5.68 16.96
N LYS A 144 -2.89 -5.72 17.71
CA LYS A 144 -2.90 -5.72 19.18
C LYS A 144 -3.45 -4.39 19.73
N PRO A 145 -4.02 -4.36 20.94
CA PRO A 145 -4.34 -3.09 21.62
C PRO A 145 -3.10 -2.18 21.67
N GLY A 146 -3.27 -0.89 21.32
CA GLY A 146 -2.16 0.06 21.17
C GLY A 146 -1.31 -0.10 19.90
N GLY A 147 -1.58 -1.12 19.07
CA GLY A 147 -0.94 -1.36 17.78
C GLY A 147 -1.23 -0.25 16.76
N THR A 148 -0.42 -0.22 15.70
CA THR A 148 -0.43 0.88 14.71
C THR A 148 -0.92 0.41 13.34
N ALA A 149 -1.98 1.03 12.83
CA ALA A 149 -2.41 0.89 11.44
C ALA A 149 -1.80 2.01 10.60
N VAL A 150 -1.34 1.70 9.40
CA VAL A 150 -0.76 2.66 8.46
C VAL A 150 -1.27 2.42 7.05
N CYS A 151 -1.82 3.44 6.43
CA CYS A 151 -2.15 3.46 5.01
C CYS A 151 -1.34 4.55 4.32
N LEU A 152 -0.47 4.20 3.38
CA LEU A 152 0.21 5.16 2.51
C LEU A 152 -0.40 5.05 1.11
N GLU A 153 -1.14 6.08 0.69
CA GLU A 153 -1.90 6.00 -0.55
C GLU A 153 -1.90 7.34 -1.30
N THR A 154 -2.16 7.26 -2.61
CA THR A 154 -2.45 8.44 -3.42
C THR A 154 -3.64 9.20 -2.84
N SER A 155 -3.58 10.52 -2.89
CA SER A 155 -4.67 11.40 -2.47
C SER A 155 -4.85 12.51 -3.49
N TRP A 156 -5.92 13.28 -3.34
CA TRP A 156 -6.21 14.40 -4.21
C TRP A 156 -5.73 15.71 -3.57
N PRO A 157 -4.94 16.52 -4.29
CA PRO A 157 -4.45 17.79 -3.75
C PRO A 157 -5.60 18.78 -3.58
N GLU A 158 -5.62 19.51 -2.46
CA GLU A 158 -6.62 20.57 -2.20
C GLU A 158 -6.28 21.89 -2.90
N ASN A 159 -5.00 22.11 -3.20
CA ASN A 159 -4.58 23.33 -3.87
C ASN A 159 -4.95 23.27 -5.35
N ASN A 160 -5.83 24.17 -5.79
CA ASN A 160 -6.34 24.24 -7.17
C ASN A 160 -5.25 24.32 -8.26
N VAL A 161 -4.08 24.90 -7.96
CA VAL A 161 -2.97 24.95 -8.93
C VAL A 161 -2.32 23.58 -9.05
N VAL A 162 -2.03 22.94 -7.91
CA VAL A 162 -1.46 21.59 -7.86
C VAL A 162 -2.41 20.59 -8.48
N GLU A 163 -3.71 20.70 -8.21
CA GLU A 163 -4.77 19.89 -8.79
C GLU A 163 -4.79 19.97 -10.32
N LYS A 164 -4.77 21.18 -10.90
CA LYS A 164 -4.70 21.34 -12.37
C LYS A 164 -3.45 20.72 -12.99
N PHE A 165 -2.28 20.90 -12.37
CA PHE A 165 -1.04 20.26 -12.85
C PHE A 165 -1.09 18.75 -12.73
N TYR A 166 -1.63 18.23 -11.63
CA TYR A 166 -1.77 16.80 -11.38
C TYR A 166 -2.75 16.16 -12.37
N SER A 167 -3.90 16.81 -12.59
CA SER A 167 -4.89 16.45 -13.62
C SER A 167 -4.26 16.44 -15.01
N PHE A 168 -3.50 17.48 -15.39
CA PHE A 168 -2.79 17.53 -16.67
C PHE A 168 -1.75 16.41 -16.80
N TYR A 169 -0.98 16.12 -15.76
CA TYR A 169 0.00 15.03 -15.76
C TYR A 169 -0.67 13.67 -16.03
N PHE A 170 -1.77 13.37 -15.34
CA PHE A 170 -2.50 12.11 -15.52
C PHE A 170 -3.23 12.03 -16.87
N GLN A 171 -3.81 13.12 -17.36
CA GLN A 171 -4.59 13.11 -18.61
C GLN A 171 -3.73 13.20 -19.87
N SER A 172 -2.59 13.90 -19.80
CA SER A 172 -1.79 14.23 -20.99
C SER A 172 -0.43 13.54 -21.00
N VAL A 173 0.28 13.52 -19.87
CA VAL A 173 1.67 13.01 -19.81
C VAL A 173 1.69 11.49 -19.65
N MET A 174 0.93 10.96 -18.69
CA MET A 174 0.93 9.52 -18.38
C MET A 174 0.52 8.63 -19.56
N PRO A 175 -0.51 8.96 -20.37
CA PRO A 175 -0.86 8.14 -21.54
C PRO A 175 0.25 8.09 -22.59
N ILE A 176 0.97 9.20 -22.79
CA ILE A 176 2.12 9.26 -23.72
C ILE A 176 3.26 8.40 -23.20
N VAL A 177 3.63 8.56 -21.92
CA VAL A 177 4.65 7.73 -21.27
C VAL A 177 4.28 6.24 -21.37
N GLY A 178 3.04 5.87 -21.08
CA GLY A 178 2.58 4.49 -21.13
C GLY A 178 2.57 3.89 -22.54
N LYS A 179 2.23 4.69 -23.55
CA LYS A 179 2.20 4.27 -24.96
C LYS A 179 3.61 4.16 -25.56
N VAL A 180 4.49 5.11 -25.26
CA VAL A 180 5.81 5.23 -25.92
C VAL A 180 6.89 4.40 -25.23
N LEU A 181 6.88 4.31 -23.89
CA LEU A 181 7.99 3.68 -23.16
C LEU A 181 7.74 2.23 -22.78
N ILE A 182 6.47 1.80 -22.57
CA ILE A 182 6.21 0.53 -21.87
C ILE A 182 5.14 -0.36 -22.54
N ASN A 183 4.33 0.15 -23.48
CA ASN A 183 3.22 -0.59 -24.12
C ASN A 183 2.22 -1.18 -23.07
N ARG A 184 1.92 -0.39 -22.02
CA ARG A 184 1.14 -0.80 -20.83
C ARG A 184 -0.09 0.08 -20.58
N TYR A 185 -0.83 0.40 -21.63
CA TYR A 185 -1.92 1.41 -21.57
C TYR A 185 -2.98 1.10 -20.50
N GLU A 186 -3.44 -0.15 -20.41
CA GLU A 186 -4.50 -0.55 -19.47
C GLU A 186 -4.08 -0.37 -18.01
N GLU A 187 -2.80 -0.61 -17.71
CA GLU A 187 -2.26 -0.47 -16.35
C GLU A 187 -2.18 1.01 -15.91
N TYR A 188 -1.78 1.90 -16.82
CA TYR A 188 -1.81 3.35 -16.59
C TYR A 188 -3.24 3.88 -16.43
N ARG A 189 -4.15 3.43 -17.30
CA ARG A 189 -5.55 3.78 -17.22
C ARG A 189 -6.15 3.36 -15.88
N TRP A 190 -5.88 2.13 -15.44
CA TRP A 190 -6.31 1.64 -14.14
C TRP A 190 -5.76 2.48 -12.98
N LEU A 191 -4.48 2.86 -13.03
CA LEU A 191 -3.88 3.72 -12.02
C LEU A 191 -4.62 5.06 -11.90
N GLN A 192 -4.93 5.69 -13.04
CA GLN A 192 -5.69 6.93 -13.06
C GLN A 192 -7.12 6.75 -12.54
N GLU A 193 -7.86 5.77 -13.07
CA GLU A 193 -9.24 5.46 -12.67
C GLU A 193 -9.36 5.18 -11.16
N SER A 194 -8.48 4.33 -10.63
CA SER A 194 -8.48 3.98 -9.20
C SER A 194 -8.08 5.14 -8.30
N THR A 195 -7.20 6.05 -8.75
CA THR A 195 -6.79 7.23 -7.99
C THR A 195 -7.93 8.25 -7.91
N MET A 196 -8.62 8.52 -9.02
CA MET A 196 -9.73 9.49 -9.05
C MET A 196 -10.96 9.02 -8.27
N ALA A 197 -11.21 7.72 -8.21
CA ALA A 197 -12.32 7.14 -7.46
C ALA A 197 -12.01 6.91 -5.97
N PHE A 198 -10.77 7.16 -5.53
CA PHE A 198 -10.36 6.93 -4.16
C PHE A 198 -10.82 8.08 -3.23
N PRO A 199 -11.19 7.82 -1.97
CA PRO A 199 -11.61 8.87 -1.04
C PRO A 199 -10.54 9.94 -0.85
N SER A 200 -10.96 11.16 -0.52
CA SER A 200 -10.03 12.21 -0.08
C SER A 200 -9.32 11.78 1.22
N LYS A 201 -8.20 12.44 1.57
CA LYS A 201 -7.51 12.13 2.81
C LYS A 201 -8.41 12.37 4.04
N GLU A 202 -9.25 13.40 4.05
CA GLU A 202 -10.20 13.68 5.12
C GLU A 202 -11.23 12.55 5.23
N THR A 203 -11.86 12.17 4.12
CA THR A 203 -12.85 11.08 4.09
C THR A 203 -12.23 9.77 4.55
N LEU A 204 -11.02 9.43 4.06
CA LEU A 204 -10.32 8.23 4.52
C LEU A 204 -10.01 8.31 6.02
N GLY A 205 -9.65 9.49 6.55
CA GLY A 205 -9.47 9.70 7.98
C GLY A 205 -10.74 9.41 8.80
N VAL A 206 -11.91 9.81 8.30
CA VAL A 206 -13.21 9.46 8.90
C VAL A 206 -13.44 7.95 8.86
N MET A 207 -13.16 7.29 7.74
CA MET A 207 -13.31 5.83 7.62
C MET A 207 -12.42 5.05 8.60
N PHE A 208 -11.21 5.57 8.92
CA PHE A 208 -10.39 4.99 9.99
C PHE A 208 -11.09 5.09 11.36
N MET A 209 -11.72 6.22 11.68
CA MET A 209 -12.48 6.37 12.93
C MET A 209 -13.70 5.43 12.96
N GLU A 210 -14.43 5.31 11.85
CA GLU A 210 -15.56 4.38 11.71
C GLU A 210 -15.15 2.90 11.85
N ALA A 211 -13.93 2.55 11.43
CA ALA A 211 -13.37 1.22 11.62
C ALA A 211 -12.95 0.93 13.08
N GLY A 212 -13.05 1.91 13.99
CA GLY A 212 -12.75 1.74 15.41
C GLY A 212 -11.33 2.16 15.82
N PHE A 213 -10.59 2.83 14.94
CA PHE A 213 -9.30 3.40 15.30
C PHE A 213 -9.41 4.70 16.10
N SER A 214 -8.30 5.09 16.71
CA SER A 214 -8.13 6.35 17.43
C SER A 214 -6.84 7.04 17.00
N GLN A 215 -6.65 8.31 17.39
CA GLN A 215 -5.43 9.08 17.10
C GLN A 215 -5.06 9.09 15.62
N VAL A 216 -6.06 9.26 14.74
CA VAL A 216 -5.84 9.27 13.28
C VAL A 216 -5.05 10.51 12.88
N GLN A 217 -3.83 10.31 12.42
CA GLN A 217 -2.93 11.34 11.92
C GLN A 217 -2.83 11.25 10.41
N MET A 218 -2.90 12.39 9.74
CA MET A 218 -2.75 12.51 8.28
C MET A 218 -1.45 13.26 7.98
N SER A 219 -0.54 12.62 7.26
CA SER A 219 0.74 13.18 6.84
C SER A 219 0.77 13.31 5.31
N PRO A 220 0.39 14.48 4.75
CA PRO A 220 0.43 14.69 3.30
C PRO A 220 1.87 14.82 2.79
N PHE A 221 2.10 14.31 1.59
CA PHE A 221 3.34 14.44 0.84
C PHE A 221 3.08 15.05 -0.53
N SER A 222 4.12 15.61 -1.14
CA SER A 222 4.09 16.13 -2.52
C SER A 222 2.85 16.99 -2.79
N ALA A 223 2.65 18.00 -1.95
CA ALA A 223 1.54 18.94 -1.99
C ALA A 223 0.14 18.29 -1.93
N GLY A 224 0.00 17.13 -1.27
CA GLY A 224 -1.28 16.47 -1.03
C GLY A 224 -1.65 15.39 -2.05
N THR A 225 -0.77 15.09 -3.01
CA THR A 225 -0.98 14.02 -4.01
C THR A 225 -0.81 12.61 -3.43
N VAL A 226 -0.22 12.51 -2.24
CA VAL A 226 -0.06 11.29 -1.45
C VAL A 226 -0.27 11.63 0.02
N CYS A 227 -0.88 10.74 0.78
CA CYS A 227 -1.03 10.89 2.23
C CYS A 227 -0.69 9.59 2.95
N ALA A 228 -0.02 9.69 4.10
CA ALA A 228 0.04 8.61 5.07
C ALA A 228 -1.00 8.86 6.18
N HIS A 229 -1.90 7.91 6.36
CA HIS A 229 -2.80 7.82 7.50
C HIS A 229 -2.20 6.86 8.52
N ILE A 230 -1.94 7.35 9.73
CA ILE A 230 -1.42 6.54 10.84
C ILE A 230 -2.44 6.60 11.96
N ALA A 231 -2.85 5.45 12.48
CA ALA A 231 -3.86 5.37 13.53
C ALA A 231 -3.53 4.27 14.55
N ARG A 232 -4.15 4.34 15.73
CA ARG A 232 -3.96 3.40 16.83
C ARG A 232 -5.21 2.58 17.10
N LYS A 233 -5.02 1.28 17.34
CA LYS A 233 -6.07 0.45 17.95
C LYS A 233 -6.24 0.88 19.41
N LYS A 234 -7.49 1.08 19.83
CA LYS A 234 -7.86 1.33 21.23
C LYS A 234 -7.53 0.14 22.12
#